data_AF-A0A9X0CF29-F1
#
_entry.id   AF-A0A9X0CF29-F1
#
_cell.length_a   1.000
_cell.length_b   1.000
_cell.length_c   1.000
_cell.angle_alpha   90.00
_cell.angle_beta   90.00
_cell.angle_gamma   90.00
#
_symmetry.space_group_name_H-M   'P 1'
#
loop_
_entity.id
_entity.type
_entity.pdbx_description
1 polymer ?
#
loop_
_entity_poly.entity_id
_entity_poly.type
_entity_poly.pdbx_seq_one_letter_code
_entity_poly.pdbx_strand_id
1 'polypeptide(L)'
;MANQCDKDSVNSSDAMRKINLVQQRLEKRELTMQGKEEEINKKLKILGIIKFNILHKEGFGEVPTIYVITPTYKRLTQKADLTRLSQMLLHVPKLHWILVEDSEKKTELLFISWKTVELVTLILQLKRQNNF
;
A
#
# COMPACT_ATOMS: atom_id res chain seq x y z
N MET A 1 -6.36 -55.90 48.05
CA MET A 1 -6.29 -55.48 46.63
C MET A 1 -7.51 -54.62 46.27
N ALA A 2 -7.77 -53.53 46.99
CA ALA A 2 -8.78 -52.54 46.63
C ALA A 2 -8.27 -51.21 47.19
N ASN A 3 -7.90 -50.26 46.33
CA ASN A 3 -7.65 -48.83 46.63
C ASN A 3 -7.01 -48.05 45.46
N GLN A 4 -6.83 -48.66 44.28
CA GLN A 4 -6.34 -47.95 43.10
C GLN A 4 -7.47 -47.36 42.23
N CYS A 5 -8.69 -47.93 42.28
CA CYS A 5 -9.78 -47.54 41.38
C CYS A 5 -10.55 -46.25 41.80
N ASP A 6 -10.35 -45.76 43.03
CA ASP A 6 -11.05 -44.58 43.55
C ASP A 6 -10.24 -43.27 43.41
N LYS A 7 -8.91 -43.36 43.28
CA LYS A 7 -8.06 -42.17 43.13
C LYS A 7 -8.11 -41.58 41.73
N ASP A 8 -8.36 -42.42 40.73
CA ASP A 8 -8.40 -42.02 39.32
C ASP A 8 -9.73 -41.30 38.96
N SER A 9 -10.83 -41.61 39.65
CA SER A 9 -12.14 -40.96 39.45
C SER A 9 -12.18 -39.54 40.04
N VAL A 10 -11.62 -39.34 41.24
CA VAL A 10 -11.51 -38.05 41.92
C VAL A 10 -10.56 -37.10 41.17
N ASN A 11 -9.45 -37.62 40.64
CA ASN A 11 -8.49 -36.82 39.89
C ASN A 11 -9.04 -36.35 38.53
N SER A 12 -9.88 -37.16 37.89
CA SER A 12 -10.58 -36.81 36.63
C SER A 12 -11.65 -35.73 36.86
N SER A 13 -12.39 -35.81 37.96
CA SER A 13 -13.36 -34.77 38.37
C SER A 13 -12.68 -33.43 38.66
N ASP A 14 -11.54 -33.44 39.36
CA ASP A 14 -10.77 -32.22 39.65
C ASP A 14 -10.12 -31.63 38.40
N ALA A 15 -9.66 -32.47 37.46
CA ALA A 15 -9.17 -32.02 36.16
C ALA A 15 -10.27 -31.34 35.33
N MET A 16 -11.47 -31.94 35.27
CA MET A 16 -12.64 -31.36 34.62
C MET A 16 -13.05 -30.02 35.24
N ARG A 17 -13.02 -29.92 36.58
CA ARG A 17 -13.35 -28.67 37.28
C ARG A 17 -12.36 -27.55 36.96
N LYS A 18 -11.06 -27.89 36.85
CA LYS A 18 -10.00 -26.94 36.43
C LYS A 18 -10.20 -26.49 34.98
N ILE A 19 -10.55 -27.41 34.07
CA ILE A 19 -10.84 -27.09 32.66
C ILE A 19 -12.01 -26.10 32.57
N ASN A 20 -13.11 -26.36 33.27
CA ASN A 20 -14.28 -25.47 33.26
C ASN A 20 -13.95 -24.09 33.83
N LEU A 21 -13.14 -24.02 34.89
CA LEU A 21 -12.64 -22.76 35.45
C LEU A 21 -11.77 -21.97 34.47
N VAL A 22 -10.94 -22.66 33.69
CA VAL A 22 -10.12 -22.04 32.64
C VAL A 22 -11.02 -21.54 31.51
N GLN A 23 -11.99 -22.33 31.08
CA GLN A 23 -12.94 -21.93 30.03
C GLN A 23 -13.75 -20.68 30.43
N GLN A 24 -14.31 -20.64 31.65
CA GLN A 24 -14.99 -19.45 32.16
C GLN A 24 -14.08 -18.21 32.21
N ARG A 25 -12.79 -18.39 32.55
CA ARG A 25 -11.83 -17.29 32.55
C ARG A 25 -11.50 -16.83 31.13
N LEU A 26 -11.44 -17.74 30.16
CA LEU A 26 -11.21 -17.40 28.76
C LEU A 26 -12.40 -16.62 28.19
N GLU A 27 -13.62 -17.08 28.43
CA GLU A 27 -14.85 -16.42 27.98
C GLU A 27 -14.99 -15.03 28.62
N LYS A 28 -14.71 -14.91 29.92
CA LYS A 28 -14.68 -13.60 30.60
C LYS A 28 -13.63 -12.66 30.01
N ARG A 29 -12.44 -13.18 29.65
CA ARG A 29 -11.39 -12.38 29.00
C ARG A 29 -11.82 -11.93 27.62
N GLU A 30 -12.46 -12.80 26.85
CA GLU A 30 -12.97 -12.50 25.51
C GLU A 30 -14.00 -11.36 25.56
N LEU A 31 -14.97 -11.44 26.48
CA LEU A 31 -15.94 -10.36 26.70
C LEU A 31 -15.26 -9.03 27.09
N THR A 32 -14.24 -9.07 27.96
CA THR A 32 -13.52 -7.84 28.31
C THR A 32 -12.71 -7.26 27.15
N MET A 33 -12.22 -8.12 26.24
CA MET A 33 -11.51 -7.69 25.04
C MET A 33 -12.48 -7.05 24.04
N GLN A 34 -13.65 -7.66 23.83
CA GLN A 34 -14.70 -7.12 22.97
C GLN A 34 -15.19 -5.75 23.45
N GLY A 35 -15.45 -5.58 24.75
CA GLY A 35 -15.85 -4.27 25.30
C GLY A 35 -14.78 -3.19 25.13
N LYS A 36 -13.50 -3.54 25.28
CA LYS A 36 -12.38 -2.61 25.01
C LYS A 36 -12.26 -2.26 23.52
N GLU A 37 -12.50 -3.22 22.63
CA GLU A 37 -12.52 -3.00 21.19
C GLU A 37 -13.63 -2.02 20.79
N GLU A 38 -14.83 -2.19 21.33
CA GLU A 38 -15.93 -1.25 21.13
C GLU A 38 -15.59 0.16 21.65
N GLU A 39 -14.96 0.25 22.83
CA GLU A 39 -14.53 1.52 23.40
C GLU A 39 -13.47 2.21 22.51
N ILE A 40 -12.49 1.46 22.02
CA ILE A 40 -11.48 1.95 21.08
C ILE A 40 -12.15 2.41 19.80
N ASN A 41 -13.06 1.62 19.21
CA ASN A 41 -13.78 1.97 17.99
C ASN A 41 -14.64 3.24 18.17
N LYS A 42 -15.29 3.40 19.33
CA LYS A 42 -16.04 4.61 19.68
C LYS A 42 -15.12 5.82 19.78
N LYS A 43 -13.97 5.70 20.44
CA LYS A 43 -12.96 6.77 20.53
C LYS A 43 -12.41 7.15 19.16
N LEU A 44 -12.08 6.16 18.31
CA LEU A 44 -11.60 6.37 16.95
C LEU A 44 -12.64 7.05 16.04
N LYS A 45 -13.92 6.72 16.23
CA LYS A 45 -15.04 7.34 15.51
C LYS A 45 -15.23 8.79 15.91
N ILE A 46 -15.19 9.10 17.21
CA ILE A 46 -15.30 10.47 17.73
C ILE A 46 -14.12 11.32 17.27
N LEU A 47 -12.91 10.75 17.28
CA LEU A 47 -11.69 11.43 16.85
C LEU A 47 -11.57 11.58 15.32
N GLY A 48 -12.54 11.08 14.55
CA GLY A 48 -12.54 11.19 13.09
C GLY A 48 -11.45 10.38 12.36
N ILE A 49 -10.68 9.56 13.08
CA ILE A 49 -9.57 8.77 12.52
C ILE A 49 -10.08 7.71 11.54
N ILE A 50 -11.26 7.15 11.79
CA ILE A 50 -11.90 6.23 10.84
C ILE A 50 -12.15 6.93 9.49
N LYS A 51 -12.48 8.23 9.49
CA LYS A 51 -12.62 9.01 8.25
C LYS A 51 -11.28 9.24 7.59
N PHE A 52 -10.20 9.49 8.34
CA PHE A 52 -8.85 9.65 7.80
C PHE A 52 -8.35 8.38 7.10
N ASN A 53 -8.57 7.20 7.69
CA ASN A 53 -8.21 5.93 7.07
C ASN A 53 -9.18 5.49 5.96
N ILE A 54 -10.50 5.76 6.07
CA ILE A 54 -11.47 5.47 5.00
C ILE A 54 -11.28 6.42 3.80
N LEU A 55 -10.89 7.68 4.00
CA LEU A 55 -10.47 8.58 2.92
C LEU A 55 -9.23 8.07 2.16
N HIS A 56 -8.39 7.25 2.81
CA HIS A 56 -7.30 6.55 2.14
C HIS A 56 -7.68 5.15 1.61
N LYS A 57 -8.78 4.56 2.10
CA LYS A 57 -9.20 3.18 1.79
C LYS A 57 -10.32 3.10 0.74
N GLU A 58 -11.08 4.17 0.52
CA GLU A 58 -11.87 4.37 -0.69
C GLU A 58 -11.11 5.31 -1.62
N GLY A 59 -10.45 4.78 -2.66
CA GLY A 59 -10.02 5.63 -3.78
C GLY A 59 -8.71 5.36 -4.52
N PHE A 60 -7.94 4.30 -4.22
CA PHE A 60 -7.07 3.75 -5.28
C PHE A 60 -7.90 3.20 -6.48
N GLY A 61 -9.23 3.14 -6.36
CA GLY A 61 -10.18 2.79 -7.42
C GLY A 61 -10.77 3.95 -8.26
N GLU A 62 -10.57 5.24 -7.92
CA GLU A 62 -11.21 6.34 -8.68
C GLU A 62 -10.31 7.51 -9.08
N VAL A 63 -9.09 7.64 -8.53
CA VAL A 63 -8.18 8.67 -9.07
C VAL A 63 -7.80 8.30 -10.51
N PRO A 64 -8.16 9.10 -11.52
CA PRO A 64 -7.88 8.80 -12.92
C PRO A 64 -6.39 8.83 -13.16
N THR A 65 -5.90 7.92 -14.01
CA THR A 65 -4.50 7.89 -14.40
C THR A 65 -4.19 9.08 -15.31
N ILE A 66 -3.17 9.87 -14.93
CA ILE A 66 -2.75 11.04 -15.70
C ILE A 66 -1.64 10.62 -16.65
N TYR A 67 -1.87 10.79 -17.96
CA TYR A 67 -0.83 10.58 -18.97
C TYR A 67 -0.21 11.91 -19.37
N VAL A 68 1.06 12.10 -19.04
CA VAL A 68 1.84 13.27 -19.46
C VAL A 68 2.69 12.86 -20.65
N ILE A 69 2.41 13.45 -21.81
CA ILE A 69 3.22 13.25 -23.01
C ILE A 69 4.11 14.48 -23.18
N THR A 70 5.43 14.28 -23.12
CA THR A 70 6.40 15.38 -23.27
C THR A 70 7.25 15.14 -24.52
N PRO A 71 7.00 15.86 -25.62
CA PRO A 71 7.97 15.89 -26.72
C PRO A 71 9.22 16.64 -26.28
N THR A 72 10.39 16.10 -26.60
CA THR A 72 11.69 16.70 -26.31
C THR A 72 12.65 16.46 -27.47
N TYR A 73 13.67 17.30 -27.58
CA TYR A 73 14.71 17.17 -28.59
C TYR A 73 16.05 17.53 -27.98
N LYS A 74 17.13 17.09 -28.61
CA LYS A 74 18.49 17.30 -28.11
C LYS A 74 18.86 18.78 -28.08
N ARG A 75 19.16 19.28 -26.87
CA ARG A 75 19.74 20.61 -26.62
C ARG A 75 20.58 20.59 -25.35
N LEU A 76 21.45 21.58 -25.16
CA LEU A 76 22.36 21.64 -24.00
C LEU A 76 21.61 21.62 -22.65
N THR A 77 20.44 22.25 -22.58
CA THR A 77 19.64 22.35 -21.35
C THR A 77 18.66 21.20 -21.15
N GLN A 78 18.53 20.28 -22.11
CA GLN A 78 17.49 19.24 -22.12
C GLN A 78 17.47 18.44 -20.82
N LYS A 79 18.64 18.00 -20.35
CA LYS A 79 18.79 17.21 -19.11
C LYS A 79 18.35 18.00 -17.88
N ALA A 80 18.69 19.28 -17.80
CA ALA A 80 18.30 20.13 -16.67
C ALA A 80 16.78 20.33 -16.64
N ASP A 81 16.17 20.59 -17.80
CA ASP A 81 14.72 20.77 -17.92
C ASP A 81 13.95 19.49 -17.56
N LEU A 82 14.40 18.32 -18.05
CA LEU A 82 13.78 17.03 -17.73
C LEU A 82 13.96 16.64 -16.26
N THR A 83 15.09 16.98 -15.66
CA THR A 83 15.34 16.73 -14.23
C THR A 83 14.38 17.56 -13.38
N ARG A 84 14.26 18.86 -13.66
CA ARG A 84 13.32 19.73 -12.94
C ARG A 84 11.88 19.27 -13.11
N LEU A 85 11.49 18.88 -14.32
CA LEU A 85 10.14 18.36 -14.58
C LEU A 85 9.89 17.05 -13.81
N SER A 86 10.84 16.11 -13.83
CA SER A 86 10.69 14.84 -13.10
C SER A 86 10.51 15.04 -11.59
N GLN A 87 11.21 16.01 -11.00
CA GLN A 87 11.11 16.32 -9.58
C GLN A 87 9.71 16.83 -9.24
N MET A 88 9.12 17.66 -10.11
CA MET A 88 7.74 18.12 -9.95
C MET A 88 6.73 16.97 -10.11
N LEU A 89 6.92 16.10 -11.11
CA LEU A 89 5.98 15.00 -11.39
C LEU A 89 5.99 13.90 -10.33
N LEU A 90 7.09 13.72 -9.58
CA LEU A 90 7.21 12.73 -8.52
C LEU A 90 6.14 12.88 -7.42
N HIS A 91 5.64 14.10 -7.20
CA HIS A 91 4.65 14.39 -6.18
C HIS A 91 3.21 14.09 -6.62
N VAL A 92 2.99 13.70 -7.88
CA VAL A 92 1.66 13.43 -8.43
C VAL A 92 1.37 11.93 -8.42
N PRO A 93 0.37 11.45 -7.67
CA PRO A 93 0.01 10.03 -7.66
C PRO A 93 -0.63 9.61 -9.01
N LYS A 94 -0.47 8.33 -9.38
CA LYS A 94 -1.06 7.71 -10.60
C LYS A 94 -0.76 8.48 -11.90
N LEU A 95 0.50 8.88 -12.06
CA LEU A 95 0.96 9.56 -13.27
C LEU A 95 1.85 8.63 -14.10
N HIS A 96 1.55 8.52 -15.40
CA HIS A 96 2.44 7.94 -16.39
C HIS A 96 3.05 9.03 -17.25
N TRP A 97 4.37 9.12 -17.21
CA TRP A 97 5.12 10.08 -18.00
C TRP A 97 5.71 9.40 -19.23
N ILE A 98 5.23 9.80 -20.41
CA ILE A 98 5.67 9.32 -21.71
C ILE A 98 6.55 10.40 -22.33
N LEU A 99 7.85 10.12 -22.41
CA LEU A 99 8.83 11.02 -22.99
C LEU A 99 9.10 10.63 -24.45
N VAL A 100 8.85 11.56 -25.37
CA VAL A 100 9.00 11.35 -26.82
C VAL A 100 10.20 12.17 -27.31
N GLU A 101 11.27 11.50 -27.73
CA GLU A 101 12.49 12.17 -28.21
C GLU A 101 12.47 12.32 -29.74
N ASP A 102 12.56 13.56 -30.22
CA ASP A 102 12.79 13.89 -31.63
C ASP A 102 14.29 13.70 -31.96
N SER A 103 14.64 12.46 -32.30
CA SER A 103 15.98 12.05 -32.72
C SER A 103 15.92 10.85 -33.66
N GLU A 104 16.84 10.79 -34.63
CA GLU A 104 16.98 9.65 -35.54
C GLU A 104 17.43 8.36 -34.81
N LYS A 105 18.14 8.51 -33.69
CA LYS A 105 18.63 7.40 -32.87
C LYS A 105 18.28 7.64 -31.41
N LYS A 106 17.90 6.57 -30.70
CA LYS A 106 17.69 6.62 -29.24
C LYS A 106 18.98 7.09 -28.57
N THR A 107 18.93 8.20 -27.85
CA THR A 107 20.12 8.72 -27.16
C THR A 107 20.24 8.04 -25.79
N GLU A 108 21.45 7.58 -25.42
CA GLU A 108 21.72 6.98 -24.10
C GLU A 108 21.50 7.96 -22.92
N LEU A 109 21.34 9.26 -23.21
CA LEU A 109 21.14 10.32 -22.22
C LEU A 109 19.90 10.15 -21.33
N LEU A 110 18.91 9.37 -21.78
CA LEU A 110 17.64 9.19 -21.05
C LEU A 110 17.67 8.06 -20.01
N PHE A 111 18.79 7.35 -19.87
CA PHE A 111 18.98 6.28 -18.90
C PHE A 111 19.44 6.83 -17.53
N ILE A 112 18.80 7.88 -17.04
CA ILE A 112 18.92 8.20 -15.61
C ILE A 112 18.15 7.09 -14.89
N SER A 113 18.75 6.44 -13.89
CA SER A 113 18.15 5.32 -13.16
C SER A 113 16.95 5.80 -12.35
N TRP A 114 15.77 5.87 -12.97
CA TRP A 114 14.52 6.26 -12.35
C TRP A 114 13.86 5.05 -11.69
N LYS A 115 14.36 4.64 -10.52
CA LYS A 115 13.93 3.43 -9.81
C LYS A 115 12.60 3.56 -9.04
N THR A 116 11.93 4.71 -9.11
CA THR A 116 10.82 5.03 -8.19
C THR A 116 9.52 5.44 -8.90
N VAL A 117 9.53 5.56 -10.22
CA VAL A 117 8.33 5.89 -10.99
C VAL A 117 8.18 4.81 -12.04
N GLU A 118 6.99 4.22 -12.19
CA GLU A 118 6.63 3.38 -13.33
C GLU A 118 6.62 4.26 -14.60
N LEU A 119 7.83 4.61 -15.05
CA LEU A 119 8.07 5.35 -16.27
C LEU A 119 7.95 4.37 -17.42
N VAL A 120 6.78 4.36 -18.06
CA VAL A 120 6.67 3.81 -19.40
C VAL A 120 7.31 4.81 -20.36
N THR A 121 8.63 4.72 -20.47
CA THR A 121 9.41 5.46 -21.46
C THR A 121 9.16 4.86 -22.84
N LEU A 122 8.02 5.19 -23.46
CA LEU A 122 7.78 4.88 -24.87
C LEU A 122 8.45 5.97 -25.72
N ILE A 123 9.71 5.75 -26.09
CA ILE A 123 10.40 6.60 -27.07
C ILE A 123 9.80 6.29 -28.43
N LEU A 124 8.76 7.02 -28.81
CA LEU A 124 8.22 6.98 -30.17
C LEU A 124 9.11 7.85 -31.06
N GLN A 125 9.86 7.20 -31.93
CA GLN A 125 10.70 7.85 -32.92
C GLN A 125 9.80 8.43 -34.02
N LEU A 126 9.62 9.74 -34.05
CA LEU A 126 8.94 10.42 -35.15
C LEU A 126 10.00 11.12 -36.01
N LYS A 127 10.28 10.57 -37.20
CA LYS A 127 11.06 11.27 -38.22
C LYS A 127 10.20 12.42 -38.76
N ARG A 128 10.55 13.66 -38.43
CA ARG A 128 9.95 14.83 -39.09
C ARG A 128 10.22 14.75 -40.60
N GLN A 129 9.22 14.38 -41.38
CA GLN A 129 9.25 14.45 -42.85
C GLN A 129 9.23 15.94 -43.22
N ASN A 130 10.40 16.56 -43.32
CA ASN A 130 10.52 17.88 -43.92
C ASN A 130 10.33 17.75 -45.43
N ASN A 131 9.09 17.90 -45.88
CA ASN A 131 8.76 18.26 -47.25
C ASN A 131 8.44 19.76 -47.27
N PHE A 132 9.44 20.58 -47.53
CA PHE A 132 9.33 21.90 -48.15
C PHE A 132 10.48 22.07 -49.12
#